data_AF-A0A9P6NHE2-F1
#
_entry.id   AF-A0A9P6NHE2-F1
#
_cell.length_a   1.000
_cell.length_b   1.000
_cell.length_c   1.000
_cell.angle_alpha   90.00
_cell.angle_beta   90.00
_cell.angle_gamma   90.00
#
_symmetry.space_group_name_H-M   'P 1'
#
loop_
_entity.id
_entity.type
_entity.pdbx_description
1 polymer ?
#
loop_
_entity_poly.entity_id
_entity_poly.type
_entity_poly.pdbx_seq_one_letter_code
_entity_poly.pdbx_strand_id
1 'polypeptide(L)' 'LHNRSTHLSFNGFQSTSFKLTHGLSQGSALSPLMYLLYNDSLLSIPDFQSDSMTLFFIDNTRLLASAIDIQKL' A
#
# COMPACT_ATOMS: atom_id res chain seq x y z
N LEU A 1 -18.98 0.02 12.42
CA LEU A 1 -18.81 1.14 11.45
C LEU A 1 -19.85 0.98 10.34
N HIS A 2 -21.06 1.51 10.50
CA HIS A 2 -22.11 1.43 9.47
C HIS A 2 -22.52 2.85 9.03
N ASN A 3 -23.02 2.99 7.80
CA ASN A 3 -23.49 4.26 7.21
C ASN A 3 -22.44 5.38 7.06
N ARG A 4 -21.18 5.04 6.74
CA ARG A 4 -20.22 6.07 6.30
C ARG A 4 -20.49 6.47 4.85
N SER A 5 -20.30 7.74 4.56
CA SER A 5 -20.41 8.34 3.24
C SER A 5 -19.21 9.27 3.03
N THR A 6 -18.74 9.36 1.79
CA THR A 6 -17.59 10.18 1.39
C THR A 6 -18.02 11.14 0.29
N HIS A 7 -17.37 12.30 0.23
CA HIS A 7 -17.40 13.19 -0.92
C HIS A 7 -15.96 13.53 -1.31
N LEU A 8 -15.75 13.90 -2.56
CA LEU A 8 -14.47 14.38 -3.06
C LEU A 8 -14.51 15.90 -3.14
N SER A 9 -13.42 16.57 -2.76
CA SER A 9 -13.24 18.01 -2.94
C SER A 9 -11.95 18.27 -3.70
N PHE A 10 -12.05 19.03 -4.80
CA PHE A 10 -10.91 19.39 -5.63
C PHE A 10 -11.17 20.72 -6.35
N ASN A 11 -10.22 21.67 -6.26
CA ASN A 11 -10.30 22.98 -6.92
C ASN A 11 -11.64 23.72 -6.72
N GLY A 12 -12.18 23.70 -5.50
CA GLY A 12 -13.45 24.35 -5.16
C GLY A 12 -14.70 23.60 -5.66
N PHE A 13 -14.55 22.52 -6.42
CA PHE A 13 -15.64 21.60 -6.72
C PHE A 13 -15.78 20.57 -5.60
N GLN A 14 -17.02 20.24 -5.25
CA GLN A 14 -17.35 19.18 -4.30
C GLN A 14 -18.34 18.21 -4.95
N SER A 15 -18.03 16.92 -4.90
CA SER A 15 -18.93 15.89 -5.40
C SER A 15 -20.16 15.74 -4.49
N THR A 16 -21.21 15.10 -5.02
CA THR A 16 -22.24 14.53 -4.16
C THR A 16 -21.65 13.47 -3.22
N SER A 17 -22.35 13.21 -2.12
CA SER A 17 -21.97 12.16 -1.18
C SER A 17 -22.26 10.77 -1.76
N PHE A 18 -21.34 9.84 -1.61
CA PHE A 18 -21.47 8.47 -2.08
C PHE A 18 -20.90 7.47 -1.08
N LYS A 19 -21.36 6.22 -1.16
CA LYS A 19 -20.80 5.12 -0.37
C LYS A 19 -19.56 4.57 -1.06
N LEU A 20 -18.49 4.37 -0.29
CA LEU A 20 -17.31 3.67 -0.78
C LEU A 20 -17.64 2.18 -0.88
N THR A 21 -17.71 1.65 -2.10
CA THR A 21 -18.02 0.23 -2.35
C THR A 21 -16.77 -0.65 -2.46
N HIS A 22 -15.60 -0.03 -2.64
CA HIS A 22 -14.32 -0.70 -2.85
C HIS A 22 -13.20 0.00 -2.09
N GLY A 23 -12.18 -0.76 -1.72
CA GLY A 23 -11.06 -0.26 -0.92
C GLY A 23 -11.42 -0.08 0.55
N LEU A 24 -10.53 0.58 1.28
CA LEU A 24 -10.66 0.79 2.72
C LEU A 24 -10.97 2.26 3.02
N SER A 25 -11.83 2.49 3.99
CA SER A 25 -12.21 3.84 4.40
C SER A 25 -11.04 4.59 5.05
N GLN A 26 -10.72 5.78 4.57
CA GLN A 26 -9.73 6.64 5.22
C GLN A 26 -10.25 7.14 6.57
N GLY A 27 -9.32 7.36 7.52
CA GLY A 27 -9.62 7.79 8.89
C GLY A 27 -10.10 6.69 9.84
N SER A 28 -10.22 5.44 9.37
CA SER A 28 -10.44 4.28 10.24
C SER A 28 -9.10 3.76 10.77
N ALA A 29 -8.96 3.61 12.09
CA ALA A 29 -7.76 3.04 12.70
C ALA A 29 -7.52 1.58 12.29
N LEU A 30 -8.57 0.85 11.89
CA LEU A 30 -8.46 -0.54 11.46
C LEU A 30 -8.04 -0.68 9.99
N SER A 31 -8.29 0.34 9.16
CA SER A 31 -8.01 0.28 7.73
C SER A 31 -6.52 0.08 7.40
N PRO A 32 -5.56 0.75 8.06
CA PRO A 32 -4.13 0.46 7.87
C PRO A 32 -3.75 -1.00 8.14
N LEU A 33 -4.27 -1.59 9.22
CA LEU A 33 -3.98 -2.98 9.57
C LEU A 33 -4.55 -3.95 8.52
N MET A 34 -5.80 -3.73 8.10
CA MET A 34 -6.44 -4.55 7.07
C MET A 34 -5.73 -4.42 5.71
N TYR A 35 -5.19 -3.24 5.40
CA TYR A 35 -4.38 -3.03 4.20
C TYR A 35 -3.12 -3.88 4.23
N LEU A 36 -2.39 -3.89 5.35
CA LEU A 36 -1.17 -4.68 5.49
C LEU A 36 -1.47 -6.19 5.34
N LEU A 37 -2.50 -6.69 6.02
CA LEU A 37 -2.90 -8.10 5.92
C LEU A 37 -3.35 -8.49 4.51
N TYR A 38 -4.08 -7.62 3.81
CA TYR A 38 -4.52 -7.87 2.44
C TYR A 38 -3.34 -7.98 1.46
N ASN A 39 -2.27 -7.20 1.68
CA ASN A 39 -1.11 -7.15 0.81
C ASN A 39 0.07 -8.02 1.29
N ASP A 40 -0.10 -8.83 2.33
CA ASP A 40 0.99 -9.61 2.94
C ASP A 40 1.68 -10.56 1.95
N SER A 41 0.93 -11.14 1.01
CA SER A 41 1.51 -11.98 -0.04
C SER A 41 2.44 -11.21 -0.97
N LEU A 42 2.27 -9.88 -1.14
CA LEU A 42 3.18 -9.05 -1.93
C LEU A 42 4.57 -8.96 -1.30
N LEU A 43 4.68 -9.18 0.02
CA LEU A 43 5.96 -9.23 0.73
C LEU A 43 6.83 -10.42 0.31
N SER A 44 6.21 -11.47 -0.24
CA SER A 44 6.91 -12.67 -0.71
C SER A 44 7.35 -12.61 -2.18
N ILE A 45 6.94 -11.56 -2.93
CA ILE A 45 7.30 -11.41 -4.35
C ILE A 45 8.80 -11.10 -4.56
N PRO A 46 9.46 -10.25 -3.75
CA PRO A 46 10.91 -10.06 -3.87
C PRO A 46 11.62 -11.40 -3.64
N ASP A 47 12.22 -11.98 -4.68
CA ASP A 47 12.96 -13.24 -4.58
C ASP A 47 14.34 -12.96 -3.96
N PHE A 48 14.50 -13.37 -2.70
CA PHE A 48 15.63 -13.02 -1.82
C PHE A 48 16.91 -13.85 -2.09
N GLN A 49 17.26 -14.12 -3.34
CA GLN A 49 18.34 -15.06 -3.64
C GLN A 49 19.77 -14.57 -3.32
N SER A 50 19.98 -13.34 -2.85
CA SER A 50 21.12 -12.95 -2.00
C SER A 50 21.07 -11.43 -1.71
N ASP A 51 21.36 -11.07 -0.46
CA ASP A 51 21.61 -9.69 0.03
C ASP A 51 20.61 -8.59 -0.36
N SER A 52 19.31 -8.91 -0.43
CA SER A 52 18.25 -7.93 -0.59
C SER A 52 17.33 -7.84 0.64
N MET A 53 16.87 -6.62 0.94
CA MET A 53 15.92 -6.30 2.00
C MET A 53 14.80 -5.45 1.41
N THR A 54 13.55 -5.78 1.73
CA THR A 54 12.39 -4.98 1.32
C THR A 54 11.66 -4.43 2.54
N LEU A 55 11.49 -3.11 2.58
CA LEU A 55 10.69 -2.41 3.58
C LEU A 55 9.35 -2.03 2.96
N PHE A 56 8.26 -2.48 3.57
CA PHE A 56 6.90 -2.13 3.16
C PHE A 56 6.27 -1.18 4.17
N PHE A 57 5.78 -0.07 3.65
CA PHE A 57 4.92 0.89 4.30
C PHE A 57 3.64 0.97 3.46
N ILE A 58 2.49 1.19 4.09
CA ILE A 58 1.15 1.14 3.47
C ILE A 58 1.16 1.45 1.95
N ASP A 59 1.45 2.68 1.55
CA ASP A 59 1.45 3.11 0.16
C ASP A 59 2.86 3.13 -0.49
N ASN A 60 3.90 2.70 0.22
CA ASN A 60 5.29 2.86 -0.17
C ASN A 60 6.12 1.58 0.06
N THR A 61 6.78 1.10 -0.97
CA THR A 61 7.75 0.01 -0.86
C THR A 61 9.16 0.52 -1.15
N ARG A 62 10.14 0.08 -0.36
CA ARG A 62 11.57 0.33 -0.59
C ARG A 62 12.30 -1.00 -0.70
N LEU A 63 12.99 -1.22 -1.81
CA LEU A 63 13.88 -2.35 -2.03
C LEU A 63 15.32 -1.88 -1.89
N LEU A 64 16.10 -2.57 -1.06
CA LEU A 64 17.54 -2.45 -0.95
C LEU A 64 18.15 -3.75 -1.43
N ALA A 65 19.15 -3.68 -2.30
CA ALA A 65 19.92 -4.84 -2.74
C ALA A 65 21.40 -4.49 -2.69
N SER A 66 22.21 -5.39 -2.14
CA SER A 66 23.66 -5.35 -2.24
C SER A 66 24.12 -6.44 -3.19
N ALA A 67 24.99 -6.09 -4.12
CA ALA A 67 25.66 -7.04 -4.97
C ALA A 67 27.13 -6.66 -5.03
N ILE A 68 28.00 -7.67 -4.98
CA ILE A 68 29.38 -7.49 -5.44
C ILE A 68 29.28 -7.54 -6.96
N ASP A 69 29.73 -6.48 -7.64
CA ASP A 69 29.77 -6.44 -9.10
C ASP A 69 30.27 -7.78 -9.65
N ILE A 70 29.40 -8.50 -10.34
CA ILE A 70 29.84 -9.63 -11.16
C ILE A 70 30.54 -8.99 -12.35
N GLN A 71 31.87 -8.95 -12.29
CA GLN A 71 32.65 -8.83 -13.52
C GLN A 71 32.14 -9.90 -14.49
N LYS A 72 31.64 -9.43 -15.64
CA LYS A 72 31.20 -10.19 -16.83
C LYS A 72 31.66 -11.66 -16.84
N LEU A 73 30.68 -12.56 -16.89
CA LEU A 73 30.82 -13.83 -17.62
C LEU A 73 30.22 -13.64 -19.02
#